data_AF-S8FYZ9-F1
#
_entry.id   AF-S8FYZ9-F1
#
_cell.length_a   1.000
_cell.length_b   1.000
_cell.length_c   1.000
_cell.angle_alpha   90.00
_cell.angle_beta   90.00
_cell.angle_gamma   90.00
#
_symmetry.space_group_name_H-M   'P 1'
#
loop_
_entity.id
_entity.type
_entity.pdbx_description
1 polymer ?
#
loop_
_entity_poly.entity_id
_entity_poly.type
_entity_poly.pdbx_seq_one_letter_code
_entity_poly.pdbx_strand_id
1 'polypeptide(L)'
;PTSPLSLSRHPADFVAFSFYKIFGYPTGLGALLVRSEDASKLQRLYWGGGSVAASVCDSRWCARKTNVALRFEDGTLPFLAIIASLYGFRALEGDCGCSDCLPFLVQRTQTAP
;
A
#
# COMPACT_ATOMS: atom_id res chain seq x y z
N PRO A 1 -11.45 -21.05 8.58
CA PRO A 1 -12.21 -19.81 8.88
C PRO A 1 -11.51 -18.58 8.29
N THR A 2 -11.78 -18.29 7.03
CA THR A 2 -11.34 -17.07 6.33
C THR A 2 -12.59 -16.43 5.74
N SER A 3 -12.94 -15.23 6.20
CA SER A 3 -14.04 -14.43 5.62
C SER A 3 -13.44 -13.40 4.67
N PRO A 4 -13.97 -13.23 3.45
CA PRO A 4 -13.49 -12.18 2.55
C PRO A 4 -13.77 -10.80 3.15
N LEU A 5 -12.76 -9.94 3.14
CA LEU A 5 -12.91 -8.55 3.56
C LEU A 5 -13.54 -7.75 2.41
N SER A 6 -14.80 -7.35 2.57
CA SER A 6 -15.51 -6.50 1.61
C SER A 6 -15.82 -5.14 2.22
N LEU A 7 -15.10 -4.09 1.80
CA LEU A 7 -15.29 -2.71 2.27
C LEU A 7 -16.67 -2.14 1.88
N SER A 8 -17.35 -2.72 0.90
CA SER A 8 -18.73 -2.36 0.55
C SER A 8 -19.75 -2.85 1.59
N ARG A 9 -19.43 -3.92 2.32
CA ARG A 9 -20.30 -4.49 3.38
C ARG A 9 -19.91 -3.95 4.76
N HIS A 10 -18.62 -3.73 4.96
CA HIS A 10 -18.04 -3.21 6.18
C HIS A 10 -17.25 -1.94 5.85
N PRO A 11 -17.91 -0.77 5.77
CA PRO A 11 -17.24 0.47 5.40
C PRO A 11 -16.22 0.84 6.46
N ALA A 12 -15.00 1.14 6.01
CA ALA A 12 -13.92 1.62 6.84
C ALA A 12 -13.12 2.66 6.07
N ASP A 13 -12.67 3.71 6.77
CA ASP A 13 -11.93 4.81 6.17
C ASP A 13 -10.42 4.50 6.06
N PHE A 14 -9.93 3.69 7.01
CA PHE A 14 -8.56 3.25 7.10
C PHE A 14 -8.51 1.77 7.49
N VAL A 15 -7.75 0.97 6.76
CA VAL A 15 -7.50 -0.44 7.09
C VAL A 15 -6.02 -0.73 7.03
N ALA A 16 -5.41 -0.96 8.19
CA ALA A 16 -4.02 -1.35 8.32
C ALA A 16 -3.90 -2.86 8.51
N PHE A 17 -3.02 -3.49 7.73
CA PHE A 17 -2.76 -4.93 7.88
C PHE A 17 -1.32 -5.30 7.51
N SER A 18 -0.91 -6.46 8.00
CA SER A 18 0.42 -7.02 7.76
C SER A 18 0.27 -8.32 6.99
N PHE A 19 0.99 -8.46 5.88
CA PHE A 19 0.88 -9.63 4.99
C PHE A 19 1.24 -10.93 5.69
N TYR A 20 2.30 -10.91 6.51
CA TYR A 20 2.69 -12.04 7.35
C TYR A 20 1.55 -12.60 8.23
N LYS A 21 0.63 -11.76 8.70
CA LYS A 21 -0.48 -12.24 9.54
C LYS A 21 -1.60 -12.92 8.75
N ILE A 22 -1.66 -12.70 7.45
CA ILE A 22 -2.70 -13.24 6.57
C ILE A 22 -2.22 -14.58 5.98
N PHE A 23 -1.00 -14.61 5.45
CA PHE A 23 -0.46 -15.78 4.74
C PHE A 23 0.96 -16.18 5.17
N GLY A 24 1.48 -15.67 6.29
CA GLY A 24 2.69 -16.19 6.93
C GLY A 24 4.04 -15.74 6.34
N TYR A 25 4.08 -15.05 5.20
CA TYR A 25 5.31 -14.58 4.55
C TYR A 25 4.99 -13.60 3.43
N PRO A 26 5.66 -12.44 3.24
CA PRO A 26 6.93 -12.05 3.83
C PRO A 26 6.81 -11.24 5.13
N THR A 27 7.84 -11.32 5.96
CA THR A 27 7.96 -10.50 7.17
C THR A 27 8.35 -9.06 6.82
N GLY A 28 7.90 -8.10 7.64
CA GLY A 28 8.24 -6.69 7.45
C GLY A 28 7.49 -5.97 6.33
N LEU A 29 6.54 -6.63 5.65
CA LEU A 29 5.65 -5.98 4.69
C LEU A 29 4.21 -5.91 5.19
N GLY A 30 3.58 -4.77 4.95
CA GLY A 30 2.16 -4.53 5.20
C GLY A 30 1.61 -3.48 4.24
N ALA A 31 0.33 -3.19 4.38
CA ALA A 31 -0.33 -2.16 3.60
C ALA A 31 -1.34 -1.39 4.47
N LEU A 32 -1.57 -0.15 4.07
CA LEU A 32 -2.62 0.71 4.60
C LEU A 32 -3.55 1.06 3.45
N LEU A 33 -4.79 0.59 3.52
CA LEU A 33 -5.85 1.04 2.64
C LEU A 33 -6.45 2.32 3.22
N VAL A 34 -6.66 3.30 2.34
CA VAL A 34 -7.17 4.61 2.70
C VAL A 34 -8.27 4.97 1.72
N ARG A 35 -9.40 5.43 2.25
CA ARG A 35 -10.47 5.99 1.43
C ARG A 35 -9.97 7.26 0.73
N SER A 36 -10.22 7.37 -0.58
CA SER A 36 -9.67 8.46 -1.40
C SER A 36 -10.06 9.86 -0.91
N GLU A 37 -11.28 10.05 -0.39
CA GLU A 37 -11.74 11.33 0.18
C GLU A 37 -11.03 11.68 1.50
N ASP A 38 -10.59 10.67 2.26
CA ASP A 38 -9.94 10.83 3.56
C ASP A 38 -8.41 10.84 3.48
N ALA A 39 -7.85 10.62 2.29
CA ALA A 39 -6.41 10.65 2.05
C ALA A 39 -5.75 11.98 2.48
N SER A 40 -6.48 13.09 2.40
CA SER A 40 -6.02 14.42 2.82
C SER A 40 -5.87 14.55 4.34
N LYS A 41 -6.57 13.72 5.13
CA LYS A 41 -6.50 13.72 6.60
C LYS A 41 -5.18 13.15 7.11
N LEU A 42 -4.49 12.33 6.32
CA LEU A 42 -3.19 11.77 6.68
C LEU A 42 -2.09 12.82 6.55
N GLN A 43 -1.76 13.44 7.67
CA GLN A 43 -0.67 14.42 7.78
C GLN A 43 0.52 13.79 8.50
N ARG A 44 1.62 13.53 7.77
CA ARG A 44 2.88 13.06 8.37
C ARG A 44 3.78 14.22 8.79
N LEU A 45 4.48 14.01 9.90
CA LEU A 45 5.53 14.88 10.43
C LEU A 45 6.92 14.51 9.91
N TYR A 46 7.13 13.25 9.52
CA TYR A 46 8.40 12.72 9.02
C TYR A 46 8.30 12.36 7.54
N TRP A 47 9.38 12.60 6.81
CA TRP A 47 9.54 12.27 5.40
C TRP A 47 10.99 11.87 5.12
N GLY A 48 11.17 10.97 4.16
CA GLY A 48 12.47 10.59 3.60
C GLY A 48 12.51 10.80 2.08
N GLY A 49 13.65 10.46 1.46
CA GLY A 49 13.88 10.70 0.03
C GLY A 49 12.85 10.07 -0.92
N GLY A 50 12.22 8.96 -0.52
CA GLY A 50 11.17 8.30 -1.32
C GLY A 50 9.87 9.10 -1.43
N SER A 51 9.56 9.92 -0.42
CA SER A 51 8.26 10.62 -0.29
C SER A 51 8.26 12.08 -0.74
N VAL A 52 9.44 12.68 -0.90
CA VAL A 52 9.60 14.06 -1.36
C VAL A 52 9.95 14.12 -2.85
N ALA A 53 9.50 15.19 -3.51
CA ALA A 53 9.88 15.55 -4.87
C ALA A 53 11.08 16.51 -4.87
N ALA A 54 11.12 17.45 -3.91
CA ALA A 54 12.25 18.35 -3.72
C ALA A 54 12.35 18.78 -2.25
N SER A 55 13.56 19.04 -1.76
CA SER A 55 13.83 19.60 -0.45
C SER A 55 14.93 20.63 -0.54
N VAL A 56 14.82 21.72 0.22
CA VAL A 56 15.84 22.77 0.29
C VAL A 56 16.60 22.62 1.61
N CYS A 57 17.92 22.80 1.61
CA CYS A 57 18.73 22.69 2.81
C CYS A 57 18.65 23.94 3.71
N ASP A 58 18.43 25.10 3.08
CA ASP A 58 18.45 26.43 3.72
C ASP A 58 17.14 26.75 4.48
N SER A 59 16.08 25.98 4.24
CA SER A 59 14.80 26.14 4.96
C SER A 59 14.13 24.78 5.15
N ARG A 60 13.24 24.67 6.14
CA ARG A 60 12.47 23.43 6.39
C ARG A 60 11.33 23.23 5.38
N TRP A 61 11.60 23.54 4.11
CA TRP A 61 10.65 23.40 3.02
C TRP A 61 10.89 22.09 2.27
N CYS A 62 9.79 21.36 2.03
CA CYS A 62 9.80 20.16 1.20
C CYS A 62 8.56 20.14 0.29
N ALA A 63 8.78 19.93 -1.00
CA ALA A 63 7.70 19.58 -1.93
C ALA A 63 7.46 18.07 -1.84
N ARG A 64 6.24 17.68 -1.47
CA ARG A 64 5.81 16.28 -1.42
C ARG A 64 5.32 15.84 -2.81
N LYS A 65 5.42 14.54 -3.11
CA LYS A 65 4.89 13.97 -4.36
C LYS A 65 3.37 14.12 -4.44
N THR A 66 2.83 14.35 -5.65
CA THR A 66 1.38 14.53 -5.86
C THR A 66 0.60 13.23 -5.60
N ASN A 67 1.17 12.07 -5.91
CA ASN A 67 0.54 10.78 -5.64
C ASN A 67 0.52 10.52 -4.12
N VAL A 68 -0.67 10.32 -3.56
CA VAL A 68 -0.88 10.07 -2.11
C VAL A 68 -0.02 8.91 -1.63
N ALA A 69 -0.05 7.77 -2.31
CA ALA A 69 0.65 6.59 -1.85
C ALA A 69 2.17 6.78 -1.79
N LEU A 70 2.74 7.46 -2.79
CA LEU A 70 4.17 7.77 -2.81
C LEU A 70 4.59 8.70 -1.66
N ARG A 71 3.67 9.50 -1.09
CA ARG A 71 3.97 10.35 0.09
C ARG A 71 4.12 9.54 1.39
N PHE A 72 3.71 8.27 1.39
CA PHE A 72 3.79 7.36 2.54
C PHE A 72 4.80 6.23 2.33
N GLU A 73 5.52 6.24 1.21
CA GLU A 73 6.54 5.28 0.85
C GLU A 73 7.91 5.97 1.02
N ASP A 74 8.50 5.83 2.21
CA ASP A 74 9.77 6.44 2.55
C ASP A 74 10.96 5.56 2.12
N GLY A 75 11.93 6.18 1.45
CA GLY A 75 13.17 5.52 1.04
C GLY A 75 12.95 4.43 -0.01
N THR A 76 13.82 3.41 0.02
CA THR A 76 13.77 2.28 -0.92
C THR A 76 12.85 1.20 -0.39
N LEU A 77 11.81 0.87 -1.16
CA LEU A 77 10.86 -0.19 -0.81
C LEU A 77 11.49 -1.59 -0.94
N PRO A 78 11.06 -2.57 -0.12
CA PRO A 78 11.54 -3.94 -0.19
C PRO A 78 10.93 -4.69 -1.39
N PHE A 79 11.49 -4.45 -2.59
CA PHE A 79 10.98 -4.98 -3.85
C PHE A 79 10.83 -6.51 -3.87
N LEU A 80 11.77 -7.25 -3.27
CA LEU A 80 11.66 -8.71 -3.17
C LEU A 80 10.45 -9.16 -2.33
N ALA A 81 10.17 -8.47 -1.21
CA ALA A 81 9.02 -8.76 -0.38
C ALA A 81 7.70 -8.41 -1.09
N ILE A 82 7.68 -7.33 -1.85
CA ILE A 82 6.50 -6.95 -2.64
C ILE A 82 6.17 -8.06 -3.66
N ILE A 83 7.18 -8.56 -4.38
CA ILE A 83 7.01 -9.66 -5.34
C ILE A 83 6.60 -10.94 -4.62
N ALA A 84 7.23 -11.27 -3.50
CA ALA A 84 6.89 -12.43 -2.67
C ALA A 84 5.42 -12.44 -2.24
N SER A 85 4.85 -11.27 -1.96
CA SER A 85 3.46 -11.15 -1.51
C SER A 85 2.45 -11.56 -2.58
N LEU A 86 2.82 -11.49 -3.86
CA LEU A 86 1.97 -11.99 -4.96
C LEU A 86 1.69 -13.49 -4.82
N TYR A 87 2.67 -14.27 -4.32
CA TYR A 87 2.47 -15.69 -4.06
C TYR A 87 1.49 -15.93 -2.92
N GLY A 88 1.55 -15.10 -1.88
CA GLY A 88 0.60 -15.16 -0.76
C GLY A 88 -0.84 -14.88 -1.19
N PHE A 89 -1.05 -13.88 -2.05
CA PHE A 89 -2.38 -13.60 -2.62
C PHE A 89 -2.89 -14.74 -3.52
N ARG A 90 -2.02 -15.29 -4.37
CA ARG A 90 -2.38 -16.45 -5.21
C ARG A 90 -2.71 -17.69 -4.39
N ALA A 91 -2.00 -17.92 -3.28
CA ALA A 91 -2.31 -19.02 -2.38
C ALA A 91 -3.69 -18.86 -1.74
N LEU A 92 -4.03 -17.64 -1.31
CA LEU A 92 -5.38 -17.34 -0.83
C LEU A 92 -6.43 -17.60 -1.90
N GLU A 93 -6.26 -17.09 -3.12
CA GLU A 93 -7.19 -17.31 -4.25
C GLU A 93 -7.27 -18.78 -4.71
N GLY A 94 -6.18 -19.54 -4.60
CA GLY A 94 -6.18 -20.97 -4.89
C GLY A 94 -7.03 -21.77 -3.90
N ASP A 95 -7.06 -21.33 -2.64
CA ASP A 95 -7.91 -21.89 -1.59
C ASP A 95 -9.35 -21.34 -1.64
N CYS A 96 -9.56 -20.17 -2.24
CA CYS A 96 -10.88 -19.61 -2.50
C CYS A 96 -11.00 -19.16 -3.96
N GLY A 97 -11.45 -20.07 -4.84
CA GLY A 97 -11.55 -19.92 -6.29
C GLY A 97 -12.39 -18.73 -6.79
N CYS A 98 -11.91 -17.52 -6.55
CA CYS A 98 -12.52 -16.25 -6.92
C CYS A 98 -11.46 -15.45 -7.68
N SER A 99 -11.60 -15.45 -9.01
CA SER A 99 -10.67 -14.89 -9.99
C SER A 99 -10.55 -13.36 -9.99
N ASP A 100 -11.28 -12.66 -9.12
CA ASP A 100 -11.57 -11.22 -9.24
C ASP A 100 -10.71 -10.33 -8.31
N CYS A 101 -9.79 -10.88 -7.51
CA CYS A 101 -8.98 -10.13 -6.54
C CYS A 101 -7.62 -9.62 -7.09
N LEU A 102 -7.17 -10.13 -8.23
CA LEU A 102 -5.93 -9.73 -8.89
C LEU A 102 -5.82 -8.29 -9.44
N PRO A 103 -6.88 -7.50 -9.72
CA PRO A 103 -6.67 -6.20 -10.35
C PRO A 103 -6.12 -5.15 -9.39
N PHE A 104 -6.19 -5.33 -8.07
CA PHE A 104 -5.78 -4.27 -7.14
C PHE A 104 -4.25 -4.14 -6.98
N LEU A 105 -3.48 -5.23 -7.05
CA LEU A 105 -2.02 -5.17 -6.93
C LEU A 105 -1.31 -4.97 -8.28
N VAL A 106 -1.95 -5.31 -9.40
CA VAL A 106 -1.37 -5.22 -10.76
C VAL A 106 -1.60 -3.85 -11.41
N GLN A 107 -2.52 -3.02 -10.91
CA GLN A 107 -2.81 -1.71 -11.51
C GLN A 107 -1.67 -0.67 -11.42
N ARG A 108 -0.57 -0.95 -10.70
CA ARG A 108 0.58 -0.03 -10.61
C ARG A 108 1.61 -0.12 -11.76
N THR A 109 1.37 -0.88 -12.83
CA THR A 109 2.26 -0.87 -14.01
C THR A 109 1.70 -0.13 -15.24
N GLN A 110 0.46 0.38 -15.22
CA GLN A 110 -0.17 0.96 -16.42
C GLN A 110 -0.63 2.42 -16.33
N THR A 111 -0.22 3.19 -15.32
CA THR A 111 -0.43 4.66 -15.35
C THR A 111 0.91 5.39 -15.25
N ALA A 112 1.66 5.36 -16.34
CA ALA A 112 2.62 6.40 -16.69
C ALA A 112 1.99 7.26 -17.81
N PRO A 113 2.00 8.60 -17.71
CA PRO A 113 2.00 9.43 -18.91
C PRO A 113 3.35 9.31 -19.64
#